data_AF-A0A0R3PA10-F1
#
_entry.id   AF-A0A0R3PA10-F1
#
_cell.length_a   1.000
_cell.length_b   1.000
_cell.length_c   1.000
_cell.angle_alpha   90.00
_cell.angle_beta   90.00
_cell.angle_gamma   90.00
#
_symmetry.space_group_name_H-M   'P 1'
#
loop_
_entity.id
_entity.type
_entity.pdbx_description
1 polymer ?
#
loop_
_entity_poly.entity_id
_entity_poly.type
_entity_poly.pdbx_seq_one_letter_code
_entity_poly.pdbx_strand_id
1 'polypeptide(L)'
;MDESELVACGSALLQQLSDNFSSYDKETKPSVHVSGLVSIREKGPGSAPKQCQLCEQWITAKNTRVHVAAHLTLRRLRCSACGQGFDRMNRASVHIDRCHPDDPTAKVESAMNAEQRKQIDMLAMQCFPRRKLANPSNETN
;
A
#
# COMPACT_ATOMS: atom_id res chain seq x y z
N MET A 1 -9.48 22.16 38.71
CA MET A 1 -9.51 20.94 37.87
C MET A 1 -9.05 21.39 36.51
N ASP A 2 -7.93 20.84 36.11
CA ASP A 2 -6.78 21.53 35.53
C ASP A 2 -6.78 21.47 33.99
N GLU A 3 -6.43 22.59 33.35
CA GLU A 3 -6.44 22.80 31.88
C GLU A 3 -5.43 21.89 31.13
N SER A 4 -4.63 21.12 31.87
CA SER A 4 -3.58 20.24 31.36
C SER A 4 -4.08 18.96 30.68
N GLU A 5 -5.35 18.56 30.90
CA GLU A 5 -5.87 17.31 30.30
C GLU A 5 -6.39 17.47 28.86
N LEU A 6 -6.58 18.70 28.37
CA LEU A 6 -6.94 18.96 26.96
C LEU A 6 -5.72 18.98 26.02
N VAL A 7 -4.52 19.25 26.53
CA VAL A 7 -3.27 19.35 25.75
C VAL A 7 -2.71 17.98 25.35
N ALA A 8 -3.05 16.91 26.07
CA ALA A 8 -2.59 15.55 25.79
C ALA A 8 -3.16 14.94 24.50
N CYS A 9 -4.35 15.39 24.07
CA CYS A 9 -4.95 14.94 22.81
C CYS A 9 -4.48 15.77 21.59
N GLY A 10 -4.08 17.02 21.81
CA GLY A 10 -3.56 17.90 20.76
C GLY A 10 -2.14 17.52 20.32
N SER A 11 -1.29 17.08 21.25
CA SER A 11 0.07 16.59 20.93
C SER A 11 0.03 15.25 20.17
N ALA A 12 -0.95 14.39 20.43
CA ALA A 12 -1.16 13.16 19.67
C ALA A 12 -1.54 13.42 18.19
N LEU A 13 -2.28 14.50 17.90
CA LEU A 13 -2.66 14.85 16.52
C LEU A 13 -1.45 15.32 15.68
N LEU A 14 -0.49 16.01 16.31
CA LEU A 14 0.76 16.42 15.66
C LEU A 14 1.73 15.24 15.45
N GLN A 15 1.72 14.26 16.37
CA GLN A 15 2.42 12.98 16.13
C GLN A 15 1.74 12.19 15.00
N GLN A 16 0.41 12.17 14.93
CA GLN A 16 -0.35 11.52 13.84
C GLN A 16 -0.14 12.16 12.46
N LEU A 17 0.12 13.47 12.40
CA LEU A 17 0.56 14.11 11.17
C LEU A 17 1.97 13.65 10.79
N SER A 18 2.87 13.43 11.74
CA SER A 18 4.22 12.89 11.49
C SER A 18 4.23 11.41 11.09
N ASP A 19 3.34 10.57 11.63
CA ASP A 19 3.22 9.16 11.23
C ASP A 19 2.56 9.01 9.85
N ASN A 20 1.71 9.96 9.46
CA ASN A 20 1.24 10.12 8.09
C ASN A 20 2.30 10.78 7.18
N PHE A 21 3.17 11.65 7.71
CA PHE A 21 4.30 12.30 7.00
C PHE A 21 5.49 11.37 6.77
N SER A 22 5.74 10.40 7.65
CA SER A 22 6.91 9.53 7.57
C SER A 22 6.87 8.56 6.38
N SER A 23 5.81 8.58 5.56
CA SER A 23 5.79 7.91 4.26
C SER A 23 6.11 8.84 3.07
N TYR A 24 6.35 10.13 3.32
CA TYR A 24 6.79 11.11 2.32
C TYR A 24 8.01 11.91 2.77
N ASP A 25 9.16 11.25 2.82
CA ASP A 25 10.40 11.84 2.28
C ASP A 25 11.27 10.72 1.68
N LYS A 26 11.41 10.78 0.35
CA LYS A 26 12.59 10.52 -0.48
C LYS A 26 13.80 10.21 0.41
N GLU A 27 14.40 9.02 0.43
CA GLU A 27 15.32 8.51 -0.58
C GLU A 27 15.60 7.03 -0.26
N THR A 28 15.34 6.14 -1.21
CA THR A 28 16.11 4.89 -1.34
C THR A 28 15.99 4.43 -2.77
N LYS A 29 16.86 4.97 -3.62
CA LYS A 29 17.39 4.18 -4.74
C LYS A 29 18.19 3.04 -4.11
N PRO A 30 17.83 1.79 -4.39
CA PRO A 30 18.79 0.91 -5.02
C PRO A 30 18.57 1.07 -6.52
N SER A 31 19.50 1.81 -7.12
CA SER A 31 19.82 1.70 -8.52
C SER A 31 20.15 0.24 -8.80
N VAL A 32 19.28 -0.45 -9.54
CA VAL A 32 19.72 -1.58 -10.35
C VAL A 32 19.72 -1.10 -11.79
N HIS A 33 20.76 -0.35 -12.13
CA HIS A 33 21.18 -0.25 -13.52
C HIS A 33 21.80 -1.60 -13.88
N VAL A 34 20.98 -2.59 -14.24
CA VAL A 34 21.51 -3.82 -14.85
C VAL A 34 21.67 -3.55 -16.34
N SER A 35 22.71 -2.80 -16.68
CA SER A 35 23.35 -2.89 -17.98
C SER A 35 24.31 -4.07 -17.88
N GLY A 36 23.92 -5.21 -18.44
CA GLY A 36 24.75 -6.41 -18.45
C GLY A 36 23.90 -7.67 -18.49
N LEU A 37 23.95 -8.37 -19.61
CA LEU A 37 23.42 -9.71 -19.78
C LEU A 37 23.95 -10.61 -18.66
N VAL A 38 23.08 -11.00 -17.70
CA VAL A 38 23.40 -12.05 -16.75
C VAL A 38 22.21 -13.00 -16.69
N SER A 39 22.51 -14.24 -17.08
CA SER A 39 21.65 -15.41 -17.16
C SER A 39 20.50 -15.39 -16.16
N ILE A 40 19.28 -15.46 -16.69
CA ILE A 40 18.08 -15.76 -15.91
C ILE A 40 18.23 -17.20 -15.43
N ARG A 41 18.77 -17.36 -14.21
CA ARG A 41 18.66 -18.63 -13.49
C ARG A 41 17.22 -18.73 -13.01
N GLU A 42 16.44 -19.51 -13.76
CA GLU A 42 15.09 -19.99 -13.44
C GLU A 42 14.96 -20.33 -11.96
N LYS A 43 14.43 -19.38 -11.19
CA LYS A 43 13.99 -19.59 -9.81
C LYS A 43 12.48 -19.64 -9.88
N GLY A 44 11.92 -20.83 -9.65
CA GLY A 44 10.50 -21.15 -9.78
C GLY A 44 9.54 -20.18 -9.08
N PRO A 45 8.23 -20.37 -9.32
CA PRO A 45 7.19 -19.35 -9.52
C PRO A 45 7.21 -18.17 -8.55
N GLY A 46 8.18 -17.27 -8.73
CA GLY A 46 8.21 -15.94 -8.13
C GLY A 46 7.68 -14.97 -9.17
N SER A 47 6.39 -14.62 -9.06
CA SER A 47 5.72 -13.69 -9.98
C SER A 47 6.60 -12.48 -10.30
N ALA A 48 6.96 -12.31 -11.57
CA ALA A 48 7.79 -11.20 -12.02
C ALA A 48 7.23 -9.85 -11.52
N PRO A 49 8.10 -8.90 -11.16
CA PRO A 49 7.68 -7.57 -10.76
C PRO A 49 6.95 -6.88 -11.93
N LYS A 50 5.90 -6.12 -11.60
CA LYS A 50 5.14 -5.27 -12.52
C LYS A 50 5.48 -3.81 -12.26
N GLN A 51 5.72 -3.05 -13.32
CA GLN A 51 5.92 -1.62 -13.23
C GLN A 51 4.58 -0.89 -13.29
N CYS A 52 4.34 0.03 -12.36
CA CYS A 52 3.19 0.92 -12.39
C CYS A 52 3.36 1.98 -13.49
N GLN A 53 2.36 2.19 -14.34
CA GLN A 53 2.42 3.21 -15.40
C GLN A 53 2.22 4.65 -14.88
N LEU A 54 1.65 4.82 -13.67
CA LEU A 54 1.38 6.17 -13.11
C LEU A 54 2.56 6.75 -12.33
N CYS A 55 3.33 5.91 -11.65
CA CYS A 55 4.45 6.35 -10.80
C CYS A 55 5.75 5.59 -11.06
N GLU A 56 5.76 4.73 -12.09
CA GLU A 56 6.94 4.03 -12.60
C GLU A 56 7.64 3.08 -11.62
N GLN A 57 7.01 2.83 -10.46
CA GLN A 57 7.53 1.96 -9.40
C GLN A 57 7.39 0.48 -9.77
N TRP A 58 8.41 -0.31 -9.44
CA TRP A 58 8.45 -1.75 -9.64
C TRP A 58 7.92 -2.48 -8.41
N ILE A 59 6.91 -3.33 -8.60
CA ILE A 59 6.16 -3.92 -7.50
C ILE A 59 5.85 -5.38 -7.80
N THR A 60 5.97 -6.25 -6.82
CA THR A 60 5.58 -7.66 -6.99
C THR A 60 4.10 -7.78 -7.37
N ALA A 61 3.74 -8.72 -8.25
CA ALA A 61 2.36 -8.91 -8.70
C ALA A 61 1.33 -9.05 -7.55
N LYS A 62 1.72 -9.73 -6.46
CA LYS A 62 0.90 -9.90 -5.24
C LYS A 62 0.59 -8.59 -4.48
N ASN A 63 1.36 -7.53 -4.71
CA ASN A 63 1.25 -6.26 -4.00
C ASN A 63 0.58 -5.14 -4.82
N THR A 64 0.14 -5.42 -6.05
CA THR A 64 -0.46 -4.44 -6.97
C THR A 64 -1.68 -3.72 -6.38
N ARG A 65 -2.63 -4.46 -5.79
CA ARG A 65 -3.82 -3.84 -5.16
C ARG A 65 -3.43 -2.91 -4.03
N VAL A 66 -2.50 -3.33 -3.19
CA VAL A 66 -2.08 -2.53 -2.04
C VAL A 66 -1.36 -1.25 -2.50
N HIS A 67 -0.49 -1.36 -3.49
CA HIS A 67 0.09 -0.19 -4.14
C HIS A 67 -0.97 0.80 -4.64
N VAL A 68 -2.02 0.30 -5.30
CA VAL A 68 -3.09 1.14 -5.83
C VAL A 68 -3.91 1.82 -4.71
N ALA A 69 -4.08 1.16 -3.56
CA ALA A 69 -4.70 1.83 -2.40
C ALA A 69 -3.86 2.98 -1.85
N ALA A 70 -2.53 2.91 -1.97
CA ALA A 70 -1.66 4.00 -1.52
C ALA A 70 -1.86 5.28 -2.34
N HIS A 71 -2.11 5.16 -3.65
CA HIS A 71 -2.49 6.31 -4.50
C HIS A 71 -3.77 7.00 -4.01
N LEU A 72 -4.73 6.21 -3.53
CA LEU A 72 -6.00 6.72 -3.03
C LEU A 72 -5.95 7.09 -1.54
N THR A 73 -4.81 6.93 -0.88
CA THR A 73 -4.64 7.08 0.58
C THR A 73 -5.60 6.22 1.41
N LEU A 74 -6.15 5.16 0.82
CA LEU A 74 -7.19 4.35 1.45
C LEU A 74 -6.57 3.31 2.38
N ARG A 75 -6.91 3.41 3.66
CA ARG A 75 -6.58 2.39 4.66
C ARG A 75 -7.69 1.34 4.69
N ARG A 76 -7.33 0.11 4.34
CA ARG A 76 -8.30 -0.97 4.09
C ARG A 76 -8.84 -1.59 5.37
N LEU A 77 -8.06 -1.48 6.42
CA LEU A 77 -8.25 -2.10 7.71
C LEU A 77 -8.32 -1.00 8.76
N ARG A 78 -9.11 -1.18 9.80
CA ARG A 78 -9.13 -0.28 10.96
C ARG A 78 -9.15 -1.06 12.26
N CYS A 79 -8.60 -0.47 13.32
CA CYS A 79 -8.78 -0.98 14.67
C CYS A 79 -10.19 -0.65 15.16
N SER A 80 -10.92 -1.62 15.70
CA SER A 80 -12.25 -1.39 16.29
C SER A 80 -12.18 -0.60 17.61
N ALA A 81 -11.09 -0.74 18.37
CA ALA A 81 -10.92 -0.07 19.67
C ALA A 81 -10.59 1.43 19.56
N CYS A 82 -9.75 1.83 18.60
CA CYS A 82 -9.30 3.23 18.45
C CYS A 82 -9.60 3.86 17.09
N GLY A 83 -10.17 3.10 16.14
CA GLY A 83 -10.48 3.57 14.80
C GLY A 83 -9.29 3.74 13.86
N GLN A 84 -8.05 3.47 14.31
CA GLN A 84 -6.84 3.72 13.52
C GLN A 84 -6.79 2.87 12.25
N GLY A 85 -6.51 3.50 11.12
CA GLY A 85 -6.49 2.88 9.79
C GLY A 85 -5.13 2.31 9.38
N PHE A 86 -5.12 1.11 8.82
CA PHE A 86 -3.94 0.39 8.32
C PHE A 86 -4.12 -0.08 6.88
N ASP A 87 -3.01 -0.12 6.15
CA ASP A 87 -2.96 -0.66 4.78
C ASP A 87 -2.71 -2.19 4.75
N ARG A 88 -2.12 -2.74 5.83
CA ARG A 88 -1.72 -4.14 5.94
C ARG A 88 -2.20 -4.78 7.25
N MET A 89 -2.56 -6.06 7.18
CA MET A 89 -3.07 -6.83 8.32
C MET A 89 -2.02 -7.02 9.42
N ASN A 90 -0.76 -7.30 9.05
CA ASN A 90 0.32 -7.46 10.03
C ASN A 90 0.55 -6.18 10.84
N ARG A 91 0.44 -5.00 10.22
CA ARG A 91 0.58 -3.71 10.92
C ARG A 91 -0.58 -3.48 11.89
N ALA A 92 -1.81 -3.77 11.49
CA ALA A 92 -2.97 -3.68 12.35
C ALA A 92 -2.90 -4.66 13.53
N SER A 93 -2.43 -5.89 13.29
CA SER A 93 -2.29 -6.91 14.32
C SER A 93 -1.23 -6.55 15.36
N VAL A 94 -0.06 -6.07 14.91
CA VAL A 94 1.00 -5.60 15.82
C VAL A 94 0.55 -4.37 16.60
N HIS A 95 -0.27 -3.50 15.99
CA HIS A 95 -0.84 -2.36 16.69
C HIS A 95 -1.77 -2.79 17.83
N ILE A 96 -2.66 -3.75 17.60
CA ILE A 96 -3.55 -4.27 18.66
C ILE A 96 -2.73 -4.88 19.80
N ASP A 97 -1.76 -5.74 19.45
CA ASP A 97 -0.90 -6.40 20.43
C ASP A 97 -0.11 -5.41 21.30
N ARG A 98 0.37 -4.30 20.72
CA ARG A 98 1.21 -3.32 21.43
C ARG A 98 0.45 -2.19 22.10
N CYS A 99 -0.65 -1.74 21.50
CA CYS A 99 -1.40 -0.55 21.94
C CYS A 99 -2.69 -0.92 22.68
N HIS A 100 -3.21 -2.12 22.46
CA HIS A 100 -4.41 -2.65 23.10
C HIS A 100 -4.17 -4.05 23.72
N PRO A 101 -3.08 -4.27 24.47
CA PRO A 101 -2.76 -5.60 25.03
C PRO A 101 -3.79 -6.09 26.05
N ASP A 102 -4.45 -5.17 26.76
CA ASP A 102 -5.44 -5.46 27.81
C ASP A 102 -6.89 -5.43 27.30
N ASP A 103 -7.11 -5.07 26.02
CA ASP A 103 -8.45 -5.00 25.44
C ASP A 103 -8.71 -6.22 24.53
N PRO A 104 -9.45 -7.23 25.02
CA PRO A 104 -9.75 -8.43 24.24
C PRO A 104 -10.79 -8.18 23.13
N THR A 105 -11.42 -7.00 23.10
CA THR A 105 -12.40 -6.61 22.10
C THR A 105 -11.76 -5.93 20.89
N ALA A 106 -10.53 -5.43 21.04
CA ALA A 106 -9.74 -4.80 20.01
C ALA A 106 -9.47 -5.79 18.87
N LYS A 107 -10.17 -5.56 17.75
CA LYS A 107 -10.09 -6.39 16.54
C LYS A 107 -9.85 -5.53 15.32
N VAL A 108 -9.27 -6.15 14.29
CA VAL A 108 -9.12 -5.51 12.98
C VAL A 108 -10.42 -5.67 12.20
N GLU A 109 -11.01 -4.55 11.81
CA GLU A 109 -12.18 -4.51 10.96
C GLU A 109 -11.83 -4.09 9.53
N SER A 110 -12.66 -4.52 8.58
CA SER A 110 -12.60 -4.00 7.22
C SER A 110 -13.18 -2.58 7.20
N ALA A 111 -12.37 -1.61 6.80
CA ALA A 111 -12.78 -0.20 6.73
C ALA A 111 -13.26 0.22 5.33
N MET A 112 -13.13 -0.67 4.32
CA MET A 112 -13.46 -0.33 2.94
C MET A 112 -14.92 -0.54 2.60
N ASN A 113 -15.52 0.48 2.01
CA ASN A 113 -16.83 0.39 1.36
C ASN A 113 -16.72 -0.28 -0.01
N ALA A 114 -17.85 -0.78 -0.52
CA ALA A 114 -17.93 -1.38 -1.85
C ALA A 114 -17.44 -0.41 -2.96
N GLU A 115 -17.71 0.89 -2.79
CA GLU A 115 -17.30 1.92 -3.76
C GLU A 115 -15.78 2.13 -3.78
N GLN A 116 -15.16 2.23 -2.61
CA GLN A 116 -13.70 2.31 -2.48
C GLN A 116 -13.00 1.09 -3.10
N ARG A 117 -13.62 -0.09 -2.98
CA ARG A 117 -13.13 -1.31 -3.64
C ARG A 117 -13.15 -1.20 -5.16
N LYS A 118 -14.21 -0.61 -5.74
CA LYS A 118 -14.30 -0.35 -7.18
C LYS A 118 -13.27 0.68 -7.64
N GLN A 119 -13.06 1.75 -6.87
CA GLN A 119 -12.05 2.77 -7.19
C GLN A 119 -10.64 2.16 -7.27
N ILE A 120 -10.30 1.26 -6.34
CA ILE A 120 -9.04 0.51 -6.41
C ILE A 120 -8.96 -0.37 -7.65
N ASP A 121 -10.05 -1.06 -8.01
CA ASP A 121 -10.02 -1.94 -9.18
C ASP A 121 -9.84 -1.14 -10.48
N MET A 122 -10.58 -0.04 -10.61
CA MET A 122 -10.47 0.89 -11.73
C MET A 122 -9.04 1.47 -11.85
N LEU A 123 -8.47 1.95 -10.75
CA LEU A 123 -7.11 2.49 -10.75
C LEU A 123 -6.06 1.39 -10.98
N ALA A 124 -6.31 0.14 -10.56
CA ALA A 124 -5.41 -0.97 -10.83
C ALA A 124 -5.31 -1.28 -12.33
N MET A 125 -6.42 -1.13 -13.07
CA MET A 125 -6.41 -1.26 -14.54
C MET A 125 -5.61 -0.15 -15.21
N GLN A 126 -5.59 1.05 -14.62
CA GLN A 126 -4.80 2.18 -15.13
C GLN A 126 -3.31 2.06 -14.77
N CYS A 127 -2.98 1.59 -13.55
CA CYS A 127 -1.60 1.36 -13.14
C CYS A 127 -0.95 0.19 -13.89
N PHE A 128 -1.73 -0.87 -14.17
CA PHE A 128 -1.23 -2.11 -14.77
C PHE A 128 -2.11 -2.56 -15.94
N PRO A 129 -2.19 -1.78 -17.02
CA PRO A 129 -2.95 -2.16 -18.19
C PRO A 129 -2.38 -3.45 -18.77
N ARG A 130 -3.26 -4.37 -19.18
CA ARG A 130 -2.85 -5.53 -19.97
C ARG A 130 -2.33 -4.97 -21.31
N ARG A 131 -1.05 -5.16 -21.63
CA ARG A 131 -0.56 -4.90 -23.00
C ARG A 131 -1.47 -5.68 -23.93
N LYS A 132 -2.16 -5.00 -24.86
CA LYS A 132 -2.74 -5.69 -26.01
C LYS A 132 -1.55 -6.40 -26.68
N LEU A 133 -1.61 -7.72 -26.84
CA LEU A 133 -0.70 -8.38 -27.76
C LEU A 133 -0.92 -7.67 -29.10
N ALA A 134 0.04 -6.87 -29.53
CA ALA A 134 0.07 -6.41 -30.91
C ALA A 134 0.17 -7.68 -31.74
N ASN A 135 -0.89 -8.00 -32.48
CA ASN A 135 -0.84 -9.08 -33.46
C ASN A 135 -0.03 -8.53 -34.64
N PRO A 136 1.17 -9.05 -34.96
CA PRO A 136 1.84 -8.70 -36.20
C PRO A 136 1.12 -9.45 -37.33
N SER A 137 0.02 -8.89 -37.83
CA SER A 137 -0.68 -9.43 -38.99
C SER A 137 -1.24 -8.29 -39.82
N ASN A 138 -0.34 -7.59 -40.51
CA ASN A 138 -0.58 -6.98 -41.82
C ASN A 138 0.65 -6.18 -42.22
N GLU A 139 1.47 -6.71 -43.12
CA GLU A 139 2.20 -5.94 -44.14
C GLU A 139 3.01 -6.91 -45.01
N THR A 140 2.34 -7.49 -46.02
CA THR A 140 2.91 -7.76 -47.36
C THR A 140 1.73 -8.03 -48.30
N ASN A 141 1.25 -6.98 -48.96
CA ASN A 141 0.76 -7.07 -50.33
C ASN A 141 1.60 -6.10 -51.14
#